data_AF-A0A498QKY9-F1
#
_entry.id   AF-A0A498QKY9-F1
#
_cell.length_a   1.000
_cell.length_b   1.000
_cell.length_c   1.000
_cell.angle_alpha   90.00
_cell.angle_beta   90.00
_cell.angle_gamma   90.00
#
_symmetry.space_group_name_H-M   'P 1'
#
loop_
_entity.id
_entity.type
_entity.pdbx_description
1 polymer ?
#
loop_
_entity_poly.entity_id
_entity_poly.type
_entity_poly.pdbx_seq_one_letter_code
_entity_poly.pdbx_strand_id
1 'polypeptide(L)'
;MLRDLTRARTTITRARTKEIQRLEKPLEDAGIKLSAVASNIVGVSGRAMLEALIGGQRDPVVLADLAKQRLAFSSEKIPASTEALRGPFSDHHAFMARLYLDRIDAHGADIARLEERIEEAIKPFQPARELLM
;
A
#
# COMPACT_ATOMS: atom_id res chain seq x y z
N MET A 1 11.00 -13.11 -24.89
CA MET A 1 11.52 -13.25 -23.51
C MET A 1 11.53 -11.94 -22.73
N LEU A 2 12.41 -10.96 -22.99
CA LEU A 2 12.41 -9.70 -22.22
C LEU A 2 11.08 -8.92 -22.35
N ARG A 3 10.52 -8.87 -23.56
CA ARG A 3 9.19 -8.26 -23.82
C ARG A 3 8.06 -8.90 -23.00
N ASP A 4 8.11 -10.21 -22.82
CA ASP A 4 7.07 -10.94 -22.10
C ASP A 4 7.17 -10.65 -20.60
N LEU A 5 8.40 -10.60 -20.06
CA LEU A 5 8.66 -10.23 -18.67
C LEU A 5 8.20 -8.80 -18.36
N THR A 6 8.53 -7.82 -19.21
CA THR A 6 8.14 -6.42 -18.99
C THR A 6 6.63 -6.20 -19.15
N ARG A 7 5.99 -6.95 -20.05
CA ARG A 7 4.52 -6.96 -20.20
C ARG A 7 3.83 -7.61 -18.99
N ALA A 8 4.36 -8.71 -18.48
CA ALA A 8 3.87 -9.36 -17.27
C ALA A 8 3.98 -8.40 -16.08
N ARG A 9 5.15 -7.76 -15.89
CA ARG A 9 5.37 -6.77 -14.82
C ARG A 9 4.33 -5.66 -14.89
N THR A 10 4.14 -5.07 -16.07
CA THR A 10 3.15 -4.01 -16.28
C THR A 10 1.73 -4.47 -15.93
N THR A 11 1.36 -5.68 -16.33
CA THR A 11 0.04 -6.26 -16.04
C THR A 11 -0.17 -6.43 -14.53
N ILE A 12 0.81 -6.99 -13.83
CA ILE A 12 0.73 -7.24 -12.39
C ILE A 12 0.77 -5.93 -11.61
N THR A 13 1.59 -4.95 -12.01
CA THR A 13 1.57 -3.60 -11.41
C THR A 13 0.18 -2.98 -11.49
N ARG A 14 -0.49 -3.07 -12.65
CA ARG A 14 -1.87 -2.58 -12.81
C ARG A 14 -2.87 -3.37 -11.95
N ALA A 15 -2.70 -4.68 -11.82
CA ALA A 15 -3.52 -5.50 -10.93
C ALA A 15 -3.35 -5.08 -9.46
N ARG A 16 -2.10 -4.88 -9.01
CA ARG A 16 -1.78 -4.38 -7.68
C ARG A 16 -2.45 -3.04 -7.39
N THR A 17 -2.42 -2.08 -8.32
CA THR A 17 -3.13 -0.81 -8.17
C THR A 17 -4.63 -0.99 -7.97
N LYS A 18 -5.27 -1.94 -8.68
CA LYS A 18 -6.69 -2.23 -8.50
C LYS A 18 -6.99 -2.83 -7.12
N GLU A 19 -6.10 -3.67 -6.58
CA GLU A 19 -6.28 -4.20 -5.22
C GLU A 19 -6.16 -3.10 -4.17
N ILE A 20 -5.26 -2.12 -4.37
CA ILE A 20 -5.16 -0.93 -3.50
C ILE A 20 -6.48 -0.15 -3.51
N GLN A 21 -7.06 0.09 -4.68
CA GLN A 21 -8.36 0.76 -4.80
C GLN A 21 -9.51 -0.03 -4.17
N ARG A 22 -9.44 -1.36 -4.16
CA ARG A 22 -10.45 -2.21 -3.50
C ARG A 22 -10.28 -2.22 -1.99
N LEU A 23 -9.06 -2.12 -1.49
CA LEU A 23 -8.75 -1.94 -0.07
C LEU A 23 -9.35 -0.64 0.48
N GLU A 24 -9.36 0.43 -0.33
CA GLU A 24 -9.95 1.73 0.07
C GLU A 24 -11.45 1.64 0.37
N LYS A 25 -12.20 0.80 -0.37
CA LYS A 25 -13.67 0.74 -0.23
C LYS A 25 -14.16 0.32 1.17
N PRO A 26 -13.74 -0.82 1.77
CA PRO A 26 -14.12 -1.18 3.14
C PRO A 26 -13.74 -0.12 4.19
N LEU A 27 -12.70 0.66 3.91
CA LEU A 27 -12.24 1.70 4.82
C LEU A 27 -13.17 2.91 4.72
N GLU A 28 -13.54 3.32 3.50
CA GLU A 28 -14.54 4.37 3.28
C GLU A 28 -15.91 4.00 3.86
N ASP A 29 -16.37 2.76 3.66
CA ASP A 29 -17.62 2.22 4.23
C ASP A 29 -17.59 2.23 5.77
N ALA A 30 -16.42 1.99 6.36
CA ALA A 30 -16.19 2.10 7.80
C ALA A 30 -16.01 3.55 8.28
N GLY A 31 -16.17 4.57 7.43
CA GLY A 31 -15.94 5.96 7.76
C GLY A 31 -14.47 6.35 7.97
N ILE A 32 -13.53 5.48 7.59
CA ILE A 32 -12.09 5.68 7.70
C ILE A 32 -11.53 6.27 6.41
N LYS A 33 -11.19 7.56 6.43
CA LYS A 33 -10.55 8.24 5.29
C LYS A 33 -9.03 8.20 5.39
N LEU A 34 -8.44 7.05 5.09
CA LEU A 34 -6.97 6.89 5.12
C LEU A 34 -6.24 7.81 4.14
N SER A 35 -6.87 8.24 3.04
CA SER A 35 -6.31 9.27 2.14
C SER A 35 -6.09 10.63 2.81
N ALA A 36 -6.83 10.94 3.88
CA ALA A 36 -6.62 12.15 4.68
C ALA A 36 -5.44 12.00 5.66
N VAL A 37 -5.02 10.76 5.94
CA VAL A 37 -4.07 10.42 7.01
C VAL A 37 -2.77 9.79 6.47
N ALA A 38 -2.74 9.29 5.24
CA ALA A 38 -1.57 8.70 4.61
C ALA A 38 -1.50 9.01 3.12
N SER A 39 -0.41 9.64 2.67
CA SER A 39 -0.13 9.88 1.25
C SER A 39 0.12 8.59 0.46
N ASN A 40 0.41 7.48 1.15
CA ASN A 40 0.54 6.15 0.58
C ASN A 40 -0.02 5.10 1.56
N ILE A 41 -1.21 4.58 1.26
CA ILE A 41 -1.95 3.66 2.13
C ILE A 41 -1.24 2.31 2.33
N VAL A 42 -0.41 1.90 1.35
CA VAL A 42 0.41 0.68 1.41
C VAL A 42 1.88 0.97 1.75
N GLY A 43 2.21 2.23 2.07
CA GLY A 43 3.51 2.60 2.61
C GLY A 43 3.64 2.16 4.07
N VAL A 44 4.84 2.32 4.65
CA VAL A 44 5.16 1.86 6.02
C VAL A 44 4.12 2.32 7.06
N SER A 45 3.81 3.63 7.10
CA SER A 45 2.86 4.19 8.06
C SER A 45 1.42 3.74 7.79
N GLY A 46 0.96 3.76 6.54
CA GLY A 46 -0.38 3.29 6.17
C GLY A 46 -0.58 1.81 6.48
N ARG A 47 0.44 0.98 6.22
CA ARG A 47 0.45 -0.44 6.57
C ARG A 47 0.37 -0.65 8.08
N ALA A 48 1.18 0.06 8.87
CA ALA A 48 1.15 -0.05 10.33
C ALA A 48 -0.24 0.30 10.90
N MET A 49 -0.88 1.35 10.39
CA MET A 49 -2.24 1.71 10.78
C MET A 49 -3.27 0.65 10.41
N LEU A 50 -3.21 0.10 9.18
CA LEU A 50 -4.12 -0.96 8.74
C LEU A 50 -3.94 -2.24 9.57
N GLU A 51 -2.71 -2.60 9.88
CA GLU A 51 -2.40 -3.75 10.76
C GLU A 51 -2.97 -3.54 12.16
N ALA A 52 -2.86 -2.33 12.72
CA ALA A 52 -3.47 -2.00 14.00
C ALA A 52 -5.01 -2.07 13.96
N LEU A 53 -5.64 -1.53 12.91
CA LEU A 53 -7.09 -1.61 12.69
C LEU A 53 -7.54 -3.07 12.57
N ILE A 54 -6.84 -3.90 11.79
CA ILE A 54 -7.15 -5.32 11.66
C ILE A 54 -6.95 -6.04 12.99
N GLY A 55 -5.93 -5.67 13.77
CA GLY A 55 -5.66 -6.18 15.12
C GLY A 55 -6.63 -5.69 16.21
N GLY A 56 -7.67 -4.95 15.86
CA GLY A 56 -8.70 -4.49 16.80
C GLY A 56 -8.42 -3.13 17.46
N GLN A 57 -7.34 -2.43 17.10
CA GLN A 57 -7.09 -1.09 17.62
C GLN A 57 -8.13 -0.11 17.05
N ARG A 58 -8.75 0.68 17.93
CA ARG A 58 -9.75 1.70 17.59
C ARG A 58 -9.43 3.07 18.21
N ASP A 59 -8.40 3.16 19.06
CA ASP A 59 -7.98 4.43 19.64
C ASP A 59 -7.39 5.34 18.54
N PRO A 60 -8.07 6.45 18.22
CA PRO A 60 -7.64 7.33 17.15
C PRO A 60 -6.32 8.04 17.47
N VAL A 61 -5.92 8.19 18.75
CA VAL A 61 -4.62 8.73 19.15
C VAL A 61 -3.51 7.75 18.80
N VAL A 62 -3.68 6.48 19.15
CA VAL A 62 -2.72 5.41 18.82
C VAL A 62 -2.57 5.29 17.31
N LEU A 63 -3.68 5.30 16.58
CA LEU A 63 -3.67 5.24 15.11
C LEU A 63 -3.01 6.47 14.48
N ALA A 64 -3.23 7.67 15.02
CA ALA A 64 -2.56 8.89 14.56
C ALA A 64 -1.05 8.87 14.86
N ASP A 65 -0.62 8.31 15.98
CA ASP A 65 0.80 8.20 16.32
C ASP A 65 1.55 7.24 15.39
N LEU A 66 0.90 6.16 14.93
CA LEU A 66 1.44 5.29 13.87
C LEU A 66 1.61 6.04 12.54
N ALA A 67 0.76 7.03 12.27
CA ALA A 67 0.86 7.89 11.09
C ALA A 67 2.01 8.92 11.21
N LYS A 68 2.29 9.42 12.43
CA LYS A 68 3.28 10.46 12.71
C LYS A 68 4.74 10.07 12.46
N GLN A 69 5.10 8.78 12.42
CA GLN A 69 6.51 8.39 12.27
C GLN A 69 7.17 8.84 10.95
N ARG A 70 6.40 9.27 9.92
CA ARG A 70 6.95 10.01 8.76
C ARG A 70 6.04 11.12 8.20
N LEU A 71 4.80 11.24 8.65
CA LEU A 71 3.89 12.27 8.15
C LEU A 71 3.82 13.41 9.16
N ALA A 72 4.12 14.62 8.67
CA ALA A 72 3.97 15.87 9.39
C ALA A 72 2.50 16.12 9.75
N PHE A 73 1.98 15.42 10.75
CA PHE A 73 0.84 15.90 11.52
C PHE A 73 1.37 16.97 12.44
N SER A 74 1.39 18.21 11.93
CA SER A 74 1.40 19.37 12.81
C SER A 74 0.29 19.16 13.86
N SER A 75 0.57 19.46 15.12
CA SER A 75 -0.34 19.23 16.26
C SER A 75 -1.77 19.74 16.03
N GLU A 76 -1.95 20.70 15.12
CA GLU A 76 -3.23 21.27 14.70
C GLU A 76 -4.11 20.36 13.82
N LYS A 77 -3.55 19.35 13.12
CA LYS A 77 -4.32 18.43 12.25
C LYS A 77 -4.77 17.13 12.93
N ILE A 78 -4.34 16.93 14.16
CA ILE A 78 -4.70 15.76 14.98
C ILE A 78 -6.23 15.68 15.20
N PRO A 79 -6.96 16.76 15.55
CA PRO A 79 -8.40 16.69 15.78
C PRO A 79 -9.18 16.22 14.55
N ALA A 80 -8.88 16.77 13.36
CA ALA A 80 -9.52 16.37 12.10
C ALA A 80 -9.19 14.93 11.68
N SER A 81 -7.98 14.45 12.00
CA SER A 81 -7.55 13.07 11.72
C SER A 81 -8.19 12.06 12.68
N THR A 82 -8.38 12.44 13.96
CA THR A 82 -9.08 11.58 14.92
C THR A 82 -10.55 11.39 14.58
N GLU A 83 -11.22 12.41 14.03
CA GLU A 83 -12.60 12.32 13.56
C GLU A 83 -12.74 11.36 12.36
N ALA A 84 -11.78 11.39 11.44
CA ALA A 84 -11.71 10.49 10.29
C ALA A 84 -11.42 9.01 10.64
N LEU A 85 -11.23 8.68 11.92
CA LEU A 85 -10.96 7.34 12.43
C LEU A 85 -12.06 6.80 13.36
N ARG A 86 -13.15 7.56 13.57
CA ARG A 86 -14.26 7.21 14.49
C ARG A 86 -15.33 6.30 13.90
N GLY A 87 -15.29 5.99 12.61
CA GLY A 87 -16.34 5.19 11.98
C GLY A 87 -16.27 3.69 12.35
N PRO A 88 -17.36 2.91 12.16
CA PRO A 88 -17.47 1.54 12.64
C PRO A 88 -16.64 0.57 11.79
N PHE A 89 -15.36 0.40 12.16
CA PHE A 89 -14.52 -0.66 11.60
C PHE A 89 -14.86 -2.02 12.24
N SER A 90 -15.79 -2.73 11.61
CA SER A 90 -16.27 -4.05 12.00
C SER A 90 -15.28 -5.17 11.67
N ASP A 91 -15.54 -6.36 12.21
CA ASP A 91 -14.77 -7.57 11.87
C ASP A 91 -14.87 -7.91 10.37
N HIS A 92 -15.99 -7.57 9.73
CA HIS A 92 -16.13 -7.72 8.29
C HIS A 92 -15.17 -6.80 7.52
N HIS A 93 -15.05 -5.53 7.95
CA HIS A 93 -14.11 -4.58 7.36
C HIS A 93 -12.66 -5.04 7.58
N ALA A 94 -12.34 -5.57 8.78
CA ALA A 94 -11.04 -6.14 9.10
C ALA A 94 -10.68 -7.32 8.19
N PHE A 95 -11.62 -8.25 7.99
CA PHE A 95 -11.44 -9.39 7.10
C PHE A 95 -11.19 -8.94 5.65
N MET A 96 -12.01 -8.03 5.13
CA MET A 96 -11.86 -7.51 3.78
C MET A 96 -10.53 -6.76 3.59
N ALA A 97 -10.13 -5.94 4.57
CA ALA A 97 -8.85 -5.23 4.54
C ALA A 97 -7.66 -6.20 4.53
N ARG A 98 -7.68 -7.26 5.36
CA ARG A 98 -6.65 -8.31 5.35
C ARG A 98 -6.56 -8.99 3.99
N LEU A 99 -7.70 -9.42 3.43
CA LEU A 99 -7.76 -10.09 2.14
C LEU A 99 -7.10 -9.26 1.01
N TYR A 100 -7.38 -7.95 0.96
CA TYR A 100 -6.78 -7.09 -0.05
C TYR A 100 -5.30 -6.81 0.22
N LEU A 101 -4.89 -6.64 1.48
CA LEU A 101 -3.47 -6.51 1.83
C LEU A 101 -2.65 -7.72 1.39
N ASP A 102 -3.14 -8.94 1.65
CA ASP A 102 -2.46 -10.17 1.27
C ASP A 102 -2.28 -10.26 -0.26
N ARG A 103 -3.29 -9.84 -1.04
CA ARG A 103 -3.21 -9.77 -2.51
C ARG A 103 -2.23 -8.72 -3.00
N ILE A 104 -2.20 -7.56 -2.35
CA ILE A 104 -1.25 -6.47 -2.67
C ILE A 104 0.19 -6.95 -2.43
N ASP A 105 0.42 -7.68 -1.34
CA ASP A 105 1.73 -8.26 -0.98
C ASP A 105 2.14 -9.35 -1.97
N ALA A 106 1.23 -10.25 -2.32
CA ALA A 106 1.47 -11.28 -3.34
C ALA A 106 1.86 -10.66 -4.69
N HIS A 107 1.11 -9.65 -5.16
CA HIS A 107 1.48 -8.94 -6.38
C HIS A 107 2.81 -8.19 -6.25
N GLY A 108 3.14 -7.67 -5.07
CA GLY A 108 4.45 -7.06 -4.80
C GLY A 108 5.59 -8.07 -4.95
N ALA A 109 5.43 -9.27 -4.41
CA ALA A 109 6.40 -10.35 -4.52
C ALA A 109 6.57 -10.81 -5.99
N ASP A 110 5.48 -10.95 -6.74
CA ASP A 110 5.53 -11.30 -8.16
C ASP A 110 6.26 -10.23 -9.01
N ILE A 111 6.01 -8.94 -8.72
CA ILE A 111 6.70 -7.84 -9.38
C ILE A 111 8.20 -7.90 -9.09
N ALA A 112 8.60 -8.09 -7.83
CA ALA A 112 10.01 -8.18 -7.45
C ALA A 112 10.71 -9.35 -8.15
N ARG A 113 10.06 -10.52 -8.23
CA ARG A 113 10.57 -11.68 -8.97
C ARG A 113 10.76 -11.40 -10.46
N LEU A 114 9.81 -10.67 -11.07
CA LEU A 114 9.93 -10.26 -12.48
C LEU A 114 11.06 -9.24 -12.67
N GLU A 115 11.24 -8.31 -11.74
CA GLU A 115 12.32 -7.31 -11.78
C GLU A 115 13.70 -7.97 -11.71
N GLU A 116 13.90 -8.94 -10.81
CA GLU A 116 15.13 -9.72 -10.73
C GLU A 116 15.42 -10.44 -12.07
N ARG A 117 14.42 -11.12 -12.63
CA ARG A 117 14.57 -11.83 -13.91
C ARG A 117 14.83 -10.89 -15.09
N ILE A 118 14.23 -9.70 -15.08
CA ILE A 118 14.46 -8.65 -16.08
C ILE A 118 15.91 -8.16 -15.98
N GLU A 119 16.40 -7.88 -14.78
CA GLU A 119 17.77 -7.42 -14.57
C GLU A 119 18.78 -8.45 -15.11
N GLU A 120 18.59 -9.73 -14.78
CA GLU A 120 19.41 -10.81 -15.33
C GLU A 120 19.39 -10.88 -16.86
N ALA A 121 18.21 -10.70 -17.48
CA ALA A 121 18.07 -10.72 -18.93
C ALA A 121 18.68 -9.49 -19.60
N ILE A 122 18.85 -8.37 -18.88
CA ILE A 122 19.45 -7.13 -19.37
C ILE A 122 20.98 -7.15 -19.25
N LYS A 123 21.57 -7.89 -18.28
CA LYS A 123 23.04 -7.98 -18.08
C LYS A 123 23.86 -8.11 -19.37
N PRO A 124 23.51 -8.97 -20.35
CA PRO A 124 24.30 -9.11 -21.60
C PRO A 124 24.32 -7.84 -22.48
N PHE A 125 23.38 -6.93 -22.28
CA PHE A 125 23.22 -5.70 -23.05
C PHE A 125 23.74 -4.45 -22.31
N GLN A 126 24.25 -4.59 -21.08
CA GLN A 126 24.85 -3.48 -20.33
C GLN A 126 26.02 -2.78 -21.06
N PRO A 127 26.94 -3.49 -21.74
CA PRO A 127 28.03 -2.85 -22.49
C PRO A 127 27.52 -1.96 -23.64
N ALA A 128 26.43 -2.35 -24.30
CA ALA A 128 25.81 -1.54 -25.35
C ALA A 128 25.07 -0.30 -24.79
N ARG A 129 24.66 -0.34 -23.51
CA ARG A 129 24.01 0.78 -22.82
C ARG A 129 25.01 1.85 -22.38
N GLU A 130 26.21 1.43 -21.97
CA GLU A 130 27.32 2.33 -21.62
C GLU A 130 27.90 3.06 -22.86
N LEU A 131 27.80 2.45 -24.05
CA LEU A 131 28.21 3.09 -25.31
C LEU A 131 27.21 4.14 -25.83
N LEU A 132 26.03 4.25 -25.22
CA LEU A 132 24.95 5.17 -25.62
C LEU A 132 24.66 6.24 -24.55
N MET A 133 25.42 6.27 -23.46
CA MET A 133 25.40 7.31 -22.42
C MET A 133 26.68 8.12 -22.49
#